data_AF-A0A380PXL0-F1
#
_entry.id   AF-A0A380PXL0-F1
#
_cell.length_a   1.000
_cell.length_b   1.000
_cell.length_c   1.000
_cell.angle_alpha   90.00
_cell.angle_beta   90.00
_cell.angle_gamma   90.00
#
_symmetry.space_group_name_H-M   'P 1'
#
loop_
_entity.id
_entity.type
_entity.pdbx_description
1 polymer ?
#
loop_
_entity_poly.entity_id
_entity_poly.type
_entity_poly.pdbx_seq_one_letter_code
_entity_poly.pdbx_strand_id
1 'polypeptide(L)'
;MKKMKWALISGDGLPTSGLLTIFRNVVEIAIRKNIIFDVIPTDLGFSWRPDKVNFFPYGSQDSHYPTWMKVNSIHQYSTCSEDFSSQFINIRSKVAKYDSLSQMEIIAIEKEIISISEYYQDYFTHWLEDNDIDWLFCLNMTLSDAVPVNLAIHNAARKYWDEKDYGGVIFWDHDLFNSYAIYEQTERLYPEMPNILTPIPQDNIYTRWIVASEALANECKSYPTKLTADVIPNILPDIDTSNFSHIHVNFLKQHNISTNSSIIIVPVRIFRVKGIEISIDIFNSLLNIYKENNLDTPKLLIFGNMNEDPEYAYYLTEQVDLLNLNEDIIFLDEVPLQTYKNRDNKWYLDEIDLLIICHVLSGAVLFTPNVENVESVGLGPALAAIAGLPCAVTEYSAFTEFYGSEYHHIKVMPDRPTEAAQQLFEWIRMHAIGELEIGIRLASNKKLVQAKFPKEPWEEFTYRLQHR
;
A
#
# COMPACT_ATOMS: atom_id res chain seq x y z
N MET A 1 2.61 -19.55 -25.12
CA MET A 1 1.43 -19.04 -24.41
C MET A 1 1.20 -17.60 -24.85
N LYS A 2 -0.04 -17.17 -25.07
CA LYS A 2 -0.35 -15.78 -25.42
C LYS A 2 -0.16 -14.91 -24.17
N LYS A 3 0.54 -13.78 -24.31
CA LYS A 3 0.66 -12.79 -23.23
C LYS A 3 -0.68 -12.06 -23.05
N MET A 4 -1.03 -11.75 -21.81
CA MET A 4 -2.20 -10.91 -21.50
C MET A 4 -1.83 -9.44 -21.37
N LYS A 5 -2.72 -8.55 -21.81
CA LYS A 5 -2.64 -7.11 -21.59
C LYS A 5 -3.43 -6.72 -20.33
N TRP A 6 -2.70 -6.39 -19.28
CA TRP A 6 -3.29 -5.90 -18.04
C TRP A 6 -3.39 -4.37 -18.04
N ALA A 7 -4.40 -3.86 -17.36
CA ALA A 7 -4.55 -2.45 -16.99
C ALA A 7 -4.85 -2.32 -15.49
N LEU A 8 -4.65 -1.13 -14.95
CA LEU A 8 -4.85 -0.82 -13.54
C LEU A 8 -5.68 0.46 -13.38
N ILE A 9 -6.66 0.44 -12.47
CA ILE A 9 -7.28 1.62 -11.88
C ILE A 9 -7.12 1.52 -10.37
N SER A 10 -6.63 2.58 -9.72
CA SER A 10 -6.42 2.59 -8.27
C SER A 10 -7.32 3.62 -7.57
N GLY A 11 -8.18 3.11 -6.69
CA GLY A 11 -8.98 3.84 -5.72
C GLY A 11 -8.23 4.31 -4.48
N ASP A 12 -6.89 4.25 -4.46
CA ASP A 12 -6.07 4.82 -3.39
C ASP A 12 -5.18 5.97 -3.90
N GLY A 13 -4.90 5.96 -5.20
CA GLY A 13 -4.49 7.13 -5.99
C GLY A 13 -3.22 7.87 -5.57
N LEU A 14 -2.32 7.22 -4.85
CA LEU A 14 -1.00 7.77 -4.54
C LEU A 14 0.09 6.88 -5.16
N PRO A 15 1.10 7.44 -5.85
CA PRO A 15 2.21 6.68 -6.45
C PRO A 15 2.96 5.78 -5.46
N THR A 16 2.77 6.01 -4.17
CA THR A 16 3.47 5.40 -3.02
C THR A 16 2.52 4.65 -2.10
N SER A 17 1.29 4.38 -2.56
CA SER A 17 0.32 3.55 -1.84
C SER A 17 0.86 2.14 -1.62
N GLY A 18 0.66 1.61 -0.40
CA GLY A 18 0.98 0.22 -0.09
C GLY A 18 0.27 -0.79 -1.00
N LEU A 19 -0.91 -0.44 -1.55
CA LEU A 19 -1.61 -1.28 -2.52
C LEU A 19 -0.88 -1.36 -3.85
N LEU A 20 -0.31 -0.24 -4.32
CA LEU A 20 0.53 -0.24 -5.51
C LEU A 20 1.82 -1.02 -5.27
N THR A 21 2.38 -1.02 -4.05
CA THR A 21 3.53 -1.84 -3.69
C THR A 21 3.19 -3.34 -3.75
N ILE A 22 2.01 -3.75 -3.27
CA ILE A 22 1.56 -5.14 -3.40
C ILE A 22 1.29 -5.49 -4.87
N PHE A 23 0.64 -4.60 -5.62
CA PHE A 23 0.37 -4.81 -7.05
C PHE A 23 1.67 -4.94 -7.86
N ARG A 24 2.69 -4.11 -7.57
CA ARG A 24 4.04 -4.22 -8.15
C ARG A 24 4.57 -5.64 -8.02
N ASN A 25 4.49 -6.22 -6.82
CA ASN A 25 5.01 -7.57 -6.57
C ASN A 25 4.30 -8.63 -7.45
N VAL A 26 2.99 -8.49 -7.67
CA VAL A 26 2.23 -9.36 -8.60
C VAL A 26 2.70 -9.16 -10.05
N VAL A 27 2.81 -7.90 -10.49
CA VAL A 27 3.23 -7.53 -11.85
C VAL A 27 4.63 -8.04 -12.17
N GLU A 28 5.59 -7.84 -11.27
CA GLU A 28 6.96 -8.27 -11.47
C GLU A 28 7.08 -9.80 -11.60
N ILE A 29 6.27 -10.57 -10.86
CA ILE A 29 6.21 -12.02 -11.02
C ILE A 29 5.61 -12.38 -12.38
N ALA A 30 4.51 -11.73 -12.78
CA ALA A 30 3.85 -12.00 -14.04
C ALA A 30 4.74 -11.65 -15.26
N ILE A 31 5.47 -10.53 -15.20
CA ILE A 31 6.45 -10.13 -16.23
C ILE A 31 7.62 -11.12 -16.27
N ARG A 32 8.22 -11.47 -15.12
CA ARG A 32 9.33 -12.46 -15.05
C ARG A 32 8.93 -13.82 -15.62
N LYS A 33 7.68 -14.24 -15.41
CA LYS A 33 7.12 -15.48 -15.97
C LYS A 33 6.63 -15.36 -17.41
N ASN A 34 6.78 -14.18 -18.04
CA ASN A 34 6.37 -13.90 -19.42
C ASN A 34 4.86 -14.14 -19.66
N ILE A 35 4.04 -13.87 -18.64
CA ILE A 35 2.58 -14.06 -18.64
C ILE A 35 1.87 -12.83 -19.22
N ILE A 36 2.39 -11.63 -18.93
CA ILE A 36 1.79 -10.36 -19.33
C ILE A 36 2.75 -9.53 -20.17
N PHE A 37 2.22 -8.48 -20.81
CA PHE A 37 3.04 -7.44 -21.43
C PHE A 37 3.72 -6.56 -20.37
N ASP A 38 4.87 -6.01 -20.74
CA ASP A 38 5.77 -5.35 -19.80
C ASP A 38 5.33 -3.90 -19.50
N VAL A 39 4.27 -3.40 -20.15
CA VAL A 39 3.70 -2.06 -19.94
C VAL A 39 2.21 -2.20 -19.62
N ILE A 40 1.80 -1.59 -18.52
CA ILE A 40 0.45 -1.62 -17.94
C ILE A 40 -0.10 -0.18 -17.94
N PRO A 41 -1.09 0.11 -18.80
CA PRO A 41 -1.87 1.34 -18.72
C PRO A 41 -2.51 1.46 -17.34
N THR A 42 -2.35 2.62 -16.71
CA THR A 42 -2.74 2.81 -15.30
C THR A 42 -3.45 4.14 -15.10
N ASP A 43 -4.61 4.13 -14.45
CA ASP A 43 -5.27 5.32 -13.91
C ASP A 43 -5.14 5.34 -12.39
N LEU A 44 -4.49 6.36 -11.85
CA LEU A 44 -4.29 6.52 -10.41
C LEU A 44 -5.38 7.38 -9.75
N GLY A 45 -6.51 7.57 -10.41
CA GLY A 45 -7.65 8.26 -9.84
C GLY A 45 -7.49 9.74 -9.54
N PHE A 46 -6.42 10.36 -10.06
CA PHE A 46 -6.11 11.76 -9.79
C PHE A 46 -7.26 12.69 -10.16
N SER A 47 -8.05 12.40 -11.19
CA SER A 47 -9.15 13.27 -11.63
C SER A 47 -10.45 13.14 -10.82
N TRP A 48 -10.52 12.21 -9.88
CA TRP A 48 -11.75 11.93 -9.09
C TRP A 48 -11.49 11.70 -7.60
N ARG A 49 -10.27 11.97 -7.13
CA ARG A 49 -9.87 11.89 -5.71
C ARG A 49 -9.55 13.28 -5.14
N PRO A 50 -10.56 14.15 -4.93
CA PRO A 50 -10.33 15.50 -4.43
C PRO A 50 -9.78 15.54 -3.00
N ASP A 51 -9.87 14.45 -2.25
CA ASP A 51 -9.22 14.27 -0.94
C ASP A 51 -7.68 14.20 -1.05
N LYS A 52 -7.13 13.92 -2.24
CA LYS A 52 -5.69 13.95 -2.52
C LYS A 52 -5.27 15.30 -3.08
N VAL A 53 -5.41 16.36 -2.27
CA VAL A 53 -5.28 17.77 -2.69
C VAL A 53 -3.99 18.07 -3.48
N ASN A 54 -2.86 17.45 -3.13
CA ASN A 54 -1.57 17.68 -3.80
C ASN A 54 -1.44 16.99 -5.17
N PHE A 55 -2.34 16.06 -5.49
CA PHE A 55 -2.34 15.28 -6.73
C PHE A 55 -3.57 15.54 -7.59
N PHE A 56 -4.69 15.98 -7.00
CA PHE A 56 -5.90 16.28 -7.75
C PHE A 56 -5.77 17.58 -8.57
N PRO A 57 -6.28 17.64 -9.81
CA PRO A 57 -6.85 16.55 -10.63
C PRO A 57 -5.84 15.88 -11.58
N TYR A 58 -4.61 16.41 -11.67
CA TYR A 58 -3.68 16.12 -12.78
C TYR A 58 -2.56 15.13 -12.43
N GLY A 59 -2.48 14.68 -11.19
CA GLY A 59 -1.32 13.98 -10.63
C GLY A 59 -0.18 14.94 -10.29
N SER A 60 0.93 14.36 -9.83
CA SER A 60 2.16 15.11 -9.60
C SER A 60 3.02 15.14 -10.88
N GLN A 61 3.52 16.32 -11.23
CA GLN A 61 4.42 16.51 -12.39
C GLN A 61 5.81 15.91 -12.16
N ASP A 62 6.19 15.71 -10.90
CA ASP A 62 7.52 15.26 -10.50
C ASP A 62 7.55 13.80 -10.05
N SER A 63 6.42 13.10 -10.11
CA SER A 63 6.35 11.67 -9.76
C SER A 63 7.13 10.79 -10.73
N HIS A 64 7.91 9.87 -10.17
CA HIS A 64 8.53 8.78 -10.91
C HIS A 64 7.64 7.55 -10.86
N TYR A 65 7.33 6.99 -12.03
CA TYR A 65 6.59 5.73 -12.17
C TYR A 65 7.51 4.62 -12.65
N PRO A 66 7.30 3.37 -12.20
CA PRO A 66 8.05 2.23 -12.72
C PRO A 66 7.97 2.12 -14.23
N THR A 67 9.00 1.57 -14.87
CA THR A 67 9.02 1.38 -16.34
C THR A 67 7.85 0.54 -16.88
N TRP A 68 7.26 -0.30 -16.03
CA TRP A 68 6.09 -1.10 -16.39
C TRP A 68 4.77 -0.33 -16.28
N MET A 69 4.74 0.82 -15.61
CA MET A 69 3.53 1.60 -15.38
C MET A 69 3.45 2.76 -16.38
N LYS A 70 2.37 2.80 -17.17
CA LYS A 70 2.06 3.94 -18.05
C LYS A 70 0.87 4.68 -17.49
N VAL A 71 1.11 5.78 -16.77
CA VAL A 71 0.05 6.57 -16.17
C VAL A 71 -0.74 7.34 -17.23
N ASN A 72 -2.04 7.11 -17.22
CA ASN A 72 -3.05 7.77 -18.03
C ASN A 72 -3.96 8.61 -17.13
N SER A 73 -4.67 9.54 -17.75
CA SER A 73 -5.70 10.34 -17.09
C SER A 73 -6.75 10.70 -18.13
N ILE A 74 -7.98 10.89 -17.68
CA ILE A 74 -9.09 11.40 -18.50
C ILE A 74 -8.74 12.69 -19.26
N HIS A 75 -7.88 13.53 -18.67
CA HIS A 75 -7.41 14.78 -19.28
C HIS A 75 -6.55 14.58 -20.55
N GLN A 76 -6.09 13.35 -20.82
CA GLN A 76 -5.39 13.01 -22.06
C GLN A 76 -6.38 12.77 -23.22
N TYR A 77 -7.63 12.44 -22.93
CA TYR A 77 -8.66 12.07 -23.91
C TYR A 77 -9.77 13.12 -24.05
N SER A 78 -9.89 14.03 -23.08
CA SER A 78 -10.93 15.04 -23.03
C SER A 78 -10.32 16.44 -22.90
N THR A 79 -10.80 17.38 -23.73
CA THR A 79 -10.53 18.82 -23.58
C THR A 79 -11.40 19.48 -22.50
N CYS A 80 -12.24 18.71 -21.80
CA CYS A 80 -13.18 19.24 -20.84
C CYS A 80 -12.46 19.65 -19.54
N SER A 81 -12.76 20.87 -19.09
CA SER A 81 -12.24 21.51 -17.89
C SER A 81 -13.21 21.42 -16.71
N GLU A 82 -14.16 20.48 -16.73
CA GLU A 82 -15.16 20.35 -15.68
C GLU A 82 -14.50 19.90 -14.36
N ASP A 83 -14.70 20.71 -13.32
CA ASP A 83 -14.30 20.41 -11.95
C ASP A 83 -15.47 19.76 -11.22
N PHE A 84 -15.34 18.47 -10.93
CA PHE A 84 -16.31 17.68 -10.17
C PHE A 84 -15.97 17.55 -8.68
N SER A 85 -14.95 18.26 -8.19
CA SER A 85 -14.44 18.09 -6.82
C SER A 85 -15.53 18.19 -5.75
N SER A 86 -16.36 19.24 -5.83
CA SER A 86 -17.45 19.46 -4.87
C SER A 86 -18.53 18.37 -4.96
N GLN A 87 -18.84 17.90 -6.18
CA GLN A 87 -19.80 16.84 -6.43
C GLN A 87 -19.32 15.50 -5.87
N PHE A 88 -18.05 15.13 -6.06
CA PHE A 88 -17.48 13.91 -5.49
C PHE A 88 -17.55 13.91 -3.94
N ILE A 89 -17.19 15.02 -3.30
CA ILE A 89 -17.28 15.17 -1.84
C ILE A 89 -18.75 15.06 -1.38
N ASN A 90 -19.67 15.73 -2.08
CA ASN A 90 -21.10 15.69 -1.79
C ASN A 90 -21.68 14.27 -1.91
N ILE A 91 -21.40 13.58 -3.03
CA ILE A 91 -21.84 12.20 -3.28
C ILE A 91 -21.30 11.28 -2.18
N ARG A 92 -20.01 11.33 -1.88
CA ARG A 92 -19.41 10.51 -0.81
C ARG A 92 -20.14 10.70 0.53
N SER A 93 -20.34 11.97 0.93
CA SER A 93 -21.04 12.31 2.17
C SER A 93 -22.48 11.80 2.20
N LYS A 94 -23.21 11.96 1.09
CA LYS A 94 -24.61 11.51 0.97
C LYS A 94 -24.73 9.98 0.95
N VAL A 95 -23.84 9.29 0.25
CA VAL A 95 -23.77 7.82 0.26
C VAL A 95 -23.48 7.30 1.67
N ALA A 96 -22.56 7.94 2.41
CA ALA A 96 -22.28 7.57 3.80
C ALA A 96 -23.46 7.75 4.74
N LYS A 97 -24.33 8.73 4.47
CA LYS A 97 -25.51 9.07 5.30
C LYS A 97 -26.82 8.63 4.66
N TYR A 98 -26.81 7.59 3.83
CA TYR A 98 -27.95 7.15 3.02
C TYR A 98 -29.26 7.02 3.83
N ASP A 99 -29.20 6.40 5.01
CA ASP A 99 -30.38 6.16 5.86
C ASP A 99 -31.04 7.44 6.40
N SER A 100 -30.33 8.58 6.35
CA SER A 100 -30.85 9.88 6.75
C SER A 100 -31.47 10.68 5.61
N LEU A 101 -31.32 10.21 4.36
CA LEU A 101 -31.77 10.94 3.18
C LEU A 101 -33.26 10.76 2.93
N SER A 102 -33.91 11.84 2.51
CA SER A 102 -35.26 11.76 1.95
C SER A 102 -35.24 11.13 0.55
N GLN A 103 -36.39 10.60 0.10
CA GLN A 103 -36.53 10.04 -1.25
C GLN A 103 -36.15 11.05 -2.36
N MET A 104 -36.44 12.34 -2.16
CA MET A 104 -36.07 13.39 -3.11
C MET A 104 -34.56 13.59 -3.18
N GLU A 105 -33.86 13.51 -2.05
CA GLU A 105 -32.40 13.59 -2.01
C GLU A 105 -31.74 12.37 -2.64
N ILE A 106 -32.28 11.17 -2.41
CA ILE A 106 -31.80 9.93 -3.05
C ILE A 106 -31.90 10.06 -4.57
N ILE A 107 -33.05 10.49 -5.10
CA ILE A 107 -33.25 10.68 -6.55
C ILE A 107 -32.30 11.77 -7.11
N ALA A 108 -32.06 12.84 -6.35
CA ALA A 108 -31.17 13.92 -6.78
C ALA A 108 -29.71 13.42 -6.88
N ILE A 109 -29.24 12.70 -5.86
CA ILE A 109 -27.89 12.13 -5.85
C ILE A 109 -27.70 11.04 -6.89
N GLU A 110 -28.69 10.17 -7.09
CA GLU A 110 -28.63 9.16 -8.15
C GLU A 110 -28.44 9.79 -9.54
N LYS A 111 -29.15 10.89 -9.82
CA LYS A 111 -28.97 11.64 -11.08
C LYS A 111 -27.57 12.26 -11.20
N GLU A 112 -27.03 12.79 -10.10
CA GLU A 112 -25.69 13.36 -10.06
C GLU A 112 -24.62 12.29 -10.32
N ILE A 113 -24.74 11.12 -9.67
CA ILE A 113 -23.90 9.95 -9.90
C ILE A 113 -23.93 9.52 -11.36
N ILE A 114 -25.13 9.37 -11.93
CA ILE A 114 -25.29 8.95 -13.34
C ILE A 114 -24.63 9.96 -14.28
N SER A 115 -24.88 11.25 -14.10
CA SER A 115 -24.32 12.31 -14.95
C SER A 115 -22.79 12.30 -14.96
N ILE A 116 -22.15 12.12 -13.80
CA ILE A 116 -20.68 12.04 -13.72
C ILE A 116 -20.20 10.70 -14.30
N SER A 117 -20.94 9.61 -14.08
CA SER A 117 -20.55 8.29 -14.58
C SER A 117 -20.54 8.21 -16.10
N GLU A 118 -21.47 8.88 -16.79
CA GLU A 118 -21.51 8.94 -18.26
C GLU A 118 -20.23 9.56 -18.82
N TYR A 119 -19.75 10.63 -18.17
CA TYR A 119 -18.50 11.29 -18.56
C TYR A 119 -17.28 10.36 -18.44
N TYR A 120 -17.18 9.63 -17.32
CA TYR A 120 -16.09 8.67 -17.12
C TYR A 120 -16.23 7.41 -17.98
N GLN A 121 -17.47 7.01 -18.32
CA GLN A 121 -17.74 5.81 -19.10
C GLN A 121 -17.18 5.95 -20.51
N ASP A 122 -17.37 7.10 -21.14
CA ASP A 122 -16.81 7.39 -22.46
C ASP A 122 -15.29 7.30 -22.44
N TYR A 123 -14.64 7.91 -21.44
CA TYR A 123 -13.19 7.81 -21.26
C TYR A 123 -12.72 6.36 -21.12
N PHE A 124 -13.28 5.59 -20.18
CA PHE A 124 -12.83 4.21 -19.95
C PHE A 124 -13.10 3.31 -21.14
N THR A 125 -14.19 3.53 -21.89
CA THR A 125 -14.45 2.76 -23.11
C THR A 125 -13.33 2.96 -24.14
N HIS A 126 -12.99 4.21 -24.47
CA HIS A 126 -11.91 4.50 -25.41
C HIS A 126 -10.56 4.00 -24.88
N TRP A 127 -10.28 4.19 -23.58
CA TRP A 127 -9.04 3.76 -22.96
C TRP A 127 -8.85 2.24 -23.01
N LEU A 128 -9.92 1.46 -22.78
CA LEU A 128 -9.90 0.00 -22.90
C LEU A 128 -9.66 -0.44 -24.35
N GLU A 129 -10.33 0.19 -25.31
CA GLU A 129 -10.21 -0.10 -26.75
C GLU A 129 -8.82 0.24 -27.31
N ASP A 130 -8.31 1.45 -27.03
CA ASP A 130 -7.03 1.94 -27.55
C ASP A 130 -5.83 1.13 -27.04
N ASN A 131 -5.94 0.57 -25.84
CA ASN A 131 -4.90 -0.28 -25.26
C ASN A 131 -5.12 -1.77 -25.51
N ASP A 132 -6.29 -2.17 -26.03
CA ASP A 132 -6.70 -3.56 -26.28
C ASP A 132 -6.52 -4.41 -25.01
N ILE A 133 -7.11 -3.94 -23.91
CA ILE A 133 -6.97 -4.55 -22.58
C ILE A 133 -7.66 -5.90 -22.54
N ASP A 134 -6.99 -6.89 -21.96
CA ASP A 134 -7.56 -8.21 -21.67
C ASP A 134 -8.18 -8.20 -20.26
N TRP A 135 -7.44 -7.76 -19.26
CA TRP A 135 -7.87 -7.73 -17.86
C TRP A 135 -7.61 -6.38 -17.20
N LEU A 136 -8.65 -5.79 -16.61
CA LEU A 136 -8.57 -4.55 -15.83
C LEU A 136 -8.59 -4.86 -14.33
N PHE A 137 -7.54 -4.48 -13.61
CA PHE A 137 -7.49 -4.53 -12.15
C PHE A 137 -7.98 -3.22 -11.56
N CYS A 138 -9.00 -3.29 -10.71
CA CYS A 138 -9.60 -2.17 -9.99
C CYS A 138 -9.29 -2.31 -8.50
N LEU A 139 -8.35 -1.54 -7.97
CA LEU A 139 -7.96 -1.61 -6.56
C LEU A 139 -8.86 -0.69 -5.71
N ASN A 140 -9.50 -1.22 -4.66
CA ASN A 140 -10.33 -0.45 -3.71
C ASN A 140 -11.38 0.46 -4.39
N MET A 141 -12.00 -0.02 -5.47
CA MET A 141 -12.99 0.77 -6.23
C MET A 141 -14.41 0.67 -5.66
N THR A 142 -14.65 -0.20 -4.68
CA THR A 142 -15.99 -0.43 -4.13
C THR A 142 -16.41 0.57 -3.05
N LEU A 143 -15.50 1.41 -2.55
CA LEU A 143 -15.78 2.40 -1.51
C LEU A 143 -16.47 3.66 -2.05
N SER A 144 -17.02 4.47 -1.13
CA SER A 144 -17.87 5.63 -1.50
C SER A 144 -17.15 6.71 -2.32
N ASP A 145 -15.83 6.87 -2.22
CA ASP A 145 -15.10 7.90 -2.99
C ASP A 145 -15.19 7.66 -4.50
N ALA A 146 -15.32 6.41 -4.90
CA ALA A 146 -15.26 6.01 -6.30
C ALA A 146 -16.64 5.83 -6.94
N VAL A 147 -17.75 6.06 -6.24
CA VAL A 147 -19.11 5.67 -6.68
C VAL A 147 -19.42 6.03 -8.15
N PRO A 148 -19.28 7.29 -8.61
CA PRO A 148 -19.55 7.62 -10.02
C PRO A 148 -18.61 6.92 -11.01
N VAL A 149 -17.33 6.80 -10.64
CA VAL A 149 -16.27 6.21 -11.47
C VAL A 149 -16.42 4.70 -11.54
N ASN A 150 -16.79 4.07 -10.43
CA ASN A 150 -17.07 2.65 -10.37
C ASN A 150 -18.29 2.30 -11.23
N LEU A 151 -19.35 3.11 -11.18
CA LEU A 151 -20.50 2.95 -12.07
C LEU A 151 -20.08 3.05 -13.55
N ALA A 152 -19.22 4.01 -13.87
CA ALA A 152 -18.66 4.18 -15.21
C ALA A 152 -17.87 2.94 -15.67
N ILE A 153 -17.04 2.37 -14.79
CA ILE A 153 -16.27 1.14 -15.05
C ILE A 153 -17.21 -0.03 -15.30
N HIS A 154 -18.25 -0.22 -14.49
CA HIS A 154 -19.25 -1.27 -14.69
C HIS A 154 -19.93 -1.16 -16.07
N ASN A 155 -20.27 0.06 -16.50
CA ASN A 155 -20.88 0.30 -17.80
C ASN A 155 -19.91 0.10 -18.96
N ALA A 156 -18.68 0.61 -18.84
CA ALA A 156 -17.63 0.43 -19.84
C ALA A 156 -17.25 -1.05 -19.99
N ALA A 157 -17.13 -1.78 -18.88
CA ALA A 157 -16.84 -3.21 -18.87
C ALA A 157 -17.92 -4.04 -19.58
N ARG A 158 -19.20 -3.72 -19.35
CA ARG A 158 -20.31 -4.34 -20.09
C ARG A 158 -20.15 -4.11 -21.58
N LYS A 159 -19.92 -2.87 -22.02
CA LYS A 159 -19.77 -2.57 -23.45
C LYS A 159 -18.56 -3.28 -24.08
N TYR A 160 -17.46 -3.41 -23.34
CA TYR A 160 -16.19 -3.87 -23.89
C TYR A 160 -15.98 -5.40 -23.81
N TRP A 161 -16.54 -6.10 -22.80
CA TRP A 161 -16.34 -7.55 -22.61
C TRP A 161 -17.60 -8.42 -22.69
N ASP A 162 -18.83 -7.89 -22.65
CA ASP A 162 -20.05 -8.73 -22.60
C ASP A 162 -20.20 -9.62 -23.85
N GLU A 163 -19.68 -9.18 -25.00
CA GLU A 163 -19.64 -9.96 -26.24
C GLU A 163 -18.31 -10.69 -26.48
N LYS A 164 -17.37 -10.64 -25.52
CA LYS A 164 -16.06 -11.30 -25.62
C LYS A 164 -16.08 -12.60 -24.82
N ASP A 165 -15.53 -13.65 -25.42
CA ASP A 165 -15.30 -14.94 -24.74
C ASP A 165 -14.05 -14.92 -23.83
N TYR A 166 -13.38 -13.76 -23.69
CA TYR A 166 -12.12 -13.62 -22.98
C TYR A 166 -11.93 -12.24 -22.37
N GLY A 167 -11.36 -12.20 -21.16
CA GLY A 167 -11.04 -10.98 -20.44
C GLY A 167 -12.11 -10.50 -19.45
N GLY A 168 -11.85 -9.36 -18.81
CA GLY A 168 -12.80 -8.78 -17.87
C GLY A 168 -12.22 -7.75 -16.91
N VAL A 169 -13.03 -7.41 -15.91
CA VAL A 169 -12.69 -6.54 -14.77
C VAL A 169 -12.53 -7.38 -13.50
N ILE A 170 -11.46 -7.09 -12.76
CA ILE A 170 -11.12 -7.71 -11.48
C ILE A 170 -11.19 -6.60 -10.43
N PHE A 171 -12.20 -6.66 -9.58
CA PHE A 171 -12.23 -5.86 -8.36
C PHE A 171 -11.34 -6.52 -7.33
N TRP A 172 -10.30 -5.82 -6.90
CA TRP A 172 -9.39 -6.27 -5.87
C TRP A 172 -9.45 -5.30 -4.70
N ASP A 173 -10.25 -5.67 -3.71
CA ASP A 173 -10.50 -4.81 -2.55
C ASP A 173 -9.71 -5.32 -1.34
N HIS A 174 -8.93 -4.40 -0.77
CA HIS A 174 -8.20 -4.55 0.48
C HIS A 174 -8.93 -3.89 1.65
N ASP A 175 -9.79 -2.92 1.34
CA ASP A 175 -10.64 -2.21 2.28
C ASP A 175 -12.10 -2.35 1.86
N LEU A 176 -12.96 -2.65 2.82
CA LEU A 176 -14.40 -2.80 2.64
C LEU A 176 -15.16 -1.96 3.69
N PHE A 177 -16.46 -1.74 3.47
CA PHE A 177 -17.27 -0.78 4.22
C PHE A 177 -17.24 -0.97 5.74
N ASN A 178 -17.46 -2.20 6.23
CA ASN A 178 -17.55 -2.48 7.65
C ASN A 178 -16.15 -2.54 8.28
N SER A 179 -15.25 -3.33 7.68
CA SER A 179 -13.88 -3.56 8.17
C SER A 179 -12.99 -2.32 8.13
N TYR A 180 -13.23 -1.39 7.19
CA TYR A 180 -12.47 -0.14 7.08
C TYR A 180 -13.22 1.05 7.71
N ALA A 181 -13.24 1.07 9.04
CA ALA A 181 -13.94 2.09 9.82
C ALA A 181 -13.10 3.37 10.02
N ILE A 182 -12.97 4.20 8.99
CA ILE A 182 -12.41 5.57 9.13
C ILE A 182 -13.49 6.52 9.64
N TYR A 183 -13.08 7.44 10.53
CA TYR A 183 -13.93 8.51 11.04
C TYR A 183 -13.35 9.89 10.70
N GLU A 184 -14.20 10.79 10.20
CA GLU A 184 -13.94 12.23 10.10
C GLU A 184 -14.84 12.96 11.10
N GLN A 185 -14.25 13.71 12.04
CA GLN A 185 -15.00 14.52 13.04
C GLN A 185 -16.12 13.73 13.74
N THR A 186 -15.85 12.48 14.14
CA THR A 186 -16.76 11.51 14.81
C THR A 186 -17.79 10.81 13.92
N GLU A 187 -17.90 11.15 12.64
CA GLU A 187 -18.76 10.46 11.69
C GLU A 187 -17.97 9.45 10.87
N ARG A 188 -18.55 8.29 10.54
CA ARG A 188 -17.91 7.34 9.64
C ARG A 188 -17.77 7.97 8.25
N LEU A 189 -16.60 7.81 7.64
CA LEU A 189 -16.34 8.23 6.27
C LEU A 189 -17.13 7.39 5.25
N TYR A 190 -17.34 6.11 5.56
CA TYR A 190 -18.10 5.16 4.75
C TYR A 190 -19.27 4.57 5.56
N PRO A 191 -20.40 4.24 4.91
CA PRO A 191 -21.48 3.52 5.58
C PRO A 191 -20.98 2.14 6.06
N GLU A 192 -21.68 1.50 6.99
CA GLU A 192 -21.30 0.15 7.47
C GLU A 192 -21.48 -0.93 6.39
N MET A 193 -22.39 -0.69 5.45
CA MET A 193 -22.73 -1.60 4.35
C MET A 193 -22.97 -0.78 3.07
N PRO A 194 -22.70 -1.35 1.88
CA PRO A 194 -23.05 -0.69 0.62
C PRO A 194 -24.57 -0.51 0.53
N ASN A 195 -25.01 0.69 0.14
CA ASN A 195 -26.42 0.97 -0.14
C ASN A 195 -26.69 0.94 -1.66
N ILE A 196 -27.93 1.21 -2.07
CA ILE A 196 -28.35 1.14 -3.48
C ILE A 196 -27.60 2.11 -4.40
N LEU A 197 -27.01 3.18 -3.87
CA LEU A 197 -26.24 4.15 -4.64
C LEU A 197 -24.80 3.68 -4.90
N THR A 198 -24.35 2.62 -4.23
CA THR A 198 -22.99 2.10 -4.34
C THR A 198 -22.95 0.95 -5.36
N PRO A 199 -22.29 1.13 -6.52
CA PRO A 199 -22.02 0.02 -7.43
C PRO A 199 -21.09 -0.99 -6.75
N ILE A 200 -21.46 -2.26 -6.81
CA ILE A 200 -20.65 -3.37 -6.28
C ILE A 200 -20.43 -4.43 -7.37
N PRO A 201 -19.40 -5.28 -7.24
CA PRO A 201 -19.11 -6.35 -8.19
C PRO A 201 -20.34 -7.26 -8.43
N GLN A 202 -20.69 -7.49 -9.70
CA GLN A 202 -21.89 -8.23 -10.10
C GLN A 202 -21.54 -9.61 -10.64
N ASP A 203 -22.44 -10.59 -10.45
CA ASP A 203 -22.29 -11.95 -10.96
C ASP A 203 -22.56 -12.00 -12.48
N ASN A 204 -21.49 -11.83 -13.27
CA ASN A 204 -21.50 -11.91 -14.73
C ASN A 204 -20.17 -12.50 -15.24
N ILE A 205 -20.12 -12.85 -16.53
CA ILE A 205 -19.01 -13.63 -17.12
C ILE A 205 -17.65 -12.92 -17.06
N TYR A 206 -17.65 -11.59 -17.11
CA TYR A 206 -16.46 -10.74 -17.23
C TYR A 206 -16.08 -10.05 -15.91
N THR A 207 -16.80 -10.29 -14.82
CA THR A 207 -16.46 -9.71 -13.50
C THR A 207 -15.83 -10.77 -12.60
N ARG A 208 -14.73 -10.40 -11.95
CA ARG A 208 -14.11 -11.15 -10.86
C ARG A 208 -14.00 -10.24 -9.65
N TRP A 209 -14.10 -10.83 -8.47
CA TRP A 209 -13.92 -10.12 -7.21
C TRP A 209 -12.95 -10.92 -6.34
N ILE A 210 -11.88 -10.27 -5.90
CA ILE A 210 -10.85 -10.86 -5.06
C ILE A 210 -10.60 -9.97 -3.84
N VAL A 211 -10.32 -10.60 -2.71
CA VAL A 211 -10.04 -9.92 -1.44
C VAL A 211 -8.84 -10.55 -0.75
N ALA A 212 -8.15 -9.76 0.08
CA ALA A 212 -6.88 -10.17 0.69
C ALA A 212 -7.01 -11.16 1.86
N SER A 213 -8.21 -11.37 2.42
CA SER A 213 -8.39 -12.21 3.60
C SER A 213 -9.79 -12.85 3.71
N GLU A 214 -9.88 -13.92 4.50
CA GLU A 214 -11.15 -14.57 4.85
C GLU A 214 -12.09 -13.63 5.61
N ALA A 215 -11.56 -12.70 6.41
CA ALA A 215 -12.37 -11.71 7.11
C ALA A 215 -13.11 -10.80 6.12
N LEU A 216 -12.40 -10.32 5.09
CA LEU A 216 -13.00 -9.52 4.02
C LEU A 216 -14.00 -10.36 3.20
N ALA A 217 -13.65 -11.60 2.85
CA ALA A 217 -14.59 -12.46 2.11
C ALA A 217 -15.86 -12.77 2.92
N ASN A 218 -15.76 -12.88 4.24
CA ASN A 218 -16.93 -13.01 5.11
C ASN A 218 -17.80 -11.75 5.14
N GLU A 219 -17.19 -10.57 5.10
CA GLU A 219 -17.92 -9.31 4.94
C GLU A 219 -18.65 -9.26 3.58
N CYS A 220 -17.98 -9.61 2.48
CA CYS A 220 -18.59 -9.61 1.15
C CYS A 220 -19.88 -10.45 1.05
N LYS A 221 -20.06 -11.49 1.89
CA LYS A 221 -21.25 -12.36 1.87
C LYS A 221 -22.54 -11.63 2.22
N SER A 222 -22.47 -10.50 2.94
CA SER A 222 -23.65 -9.70 3.26
C SER A 222 -23.98 -8.66 2.20
N TYR A 223 -23.13 -8.46 1.19
CA TYR A 223 -23.33 -7.44 0.17
C TYR A 223 -24.43 -7.86 -0.81
N PRO A 224 -25.19 -6.93 -1.41
CA PRO A 224 -26.34 -7.23 -2.26
C PRO A 224 -25.94 -7.72 -3.67
N THR A 225 -25.10 -8.77 -3.75
CA THR A 225 -24.66 -9.41 -4.99
C THR A 225 -24.63 -10.94 -4.83
N LYS A 226 -24.75 -11.66 -5.94
CA LYS A 226 -24.56 -13.12 -5.97
C LYS A 226 -23.09 -13.52 -6.15
N LEU A 227 -22.24 -12.58 -6.54
CA LEU A 227 -20.83 -12.84 -6.78
C LEU A 227 -20.12 -13.08 -5.44
N THR A 228 -19.41 -14.19 -5.34
CA THR A 228 -18.55 -14.50 -4.20
C THR A 228 -17.14 -14.02 -4.47
N ALA A 229 -16.53 -13.32 -3.52
CA ALA A 229 -15.13 -12.93 -3.61
C ALA A 229 -14.21 -14.15 -3.38
N ASP A 230 -13.22 -14.33 -4.25
CA ASP A 230 -12.13 -15.28 -4.04
C ASP A 230 -11.12 -14.68 -3.05
N VAL A 231 -10.64 -15.47 -2.08
CA VAL A 231 -9.59 -15.03 -1.16
C VAL A 231 -8.23 -15.24 -1.82
N ILE A 232 -7.55 -14.14 -2.11
CA ILE A 232 -6.19 -14.13 -2.66
C ILE A 232 -5.33 -13.24 -1.77
N PRO A 233 -4.53 -13.81 -0.87
CA PRO A 233 -3.68 -13.06 0.05
C PRO A 233 -2.72 -12.12 -0.68
N ASN A 234 -2.26 -11.08 0.02
CA ASN A 234 -1.19 -10.23 -0.48
C ASN A 234 0.06 -11.05 -0.81
N ILE A 235 0.85 -10.56 -1.76
CA ILE A 235 2.14 -11.15 -2.10
C ILE A 235 3.28 -10.24 -1.64
N LEU A 236 4.26 -10.86 -0.99
CA LEU A 236 5.45 -10.17 -0.51
C LEU A 236 6.52 -10.08 -1.61
N PRO A 237 7.41 -9.08 -1.55
CA PRO A 237 8.49 -8.95 -2.53
C PRO A 237 9.49 -10.11 -2.40
N ASP A 238 10.16 -10.40 -3.52
CA ASP A 238 11.33 -11.28 -3.53
C ASP A 238 12.59 -10.47 -3.21
N ILE A 239 13.18 -10.72 -2.04
CA ILE A 239 14.39 -10.01 -1.60
C ILE A 239 15.60 -10.94 -1.77
N ASP A 240 16.49 -10.55 -2.68
CA ASP A 240 17.81 -11.15 -2.83
C ASP A 240 18.86 -10.18 -2.28
N THR A 241 19.32 -10.45 -1.06
CA THR A 241 20.27 -9.58 -0.35
C THR A 241 21.66 -9.56 -0.99
N SER A 242 21.94 -10.47 -1.93
CA SER A 242 23.17 -10.44 -2.73
C SER A 242 23.18 -9.34 -3.81
N ASN A 243 22.04 -8.72 -4.09
CA ASN A 243 21.92 -7.60 -5.04
C ASN A 243 22.44 -6.26 -4.51
N PHE A 244 23.04 -6.22 -3.32
CA PHE A 244 23.74 -5.04 -2.82
C PHE A 244 24.81 -4.58 -3.82
N SER A 245 24.79 -3.30 -4.16
CA SER A 245 25.43 -2.79 -5.37
C SER A 245 25.87 -1.34 -5.21
N HIS A 246 26.49 -0.79 -6.27
CA HIS A 246 26.92 0.60 -6.31
C HIS A 246 25.77 1.62 -6.17
N ILE A 247 24.54 1.24 -6.53
CA ILE A 247 23.34 2.08 -6.33
C ILE A 247 23.14 2.35 -4.84
N HIS A 248 23.11 1.27 -4.05
CA HIS A 248 23.00 1.30 -2.60
C HIS A 248 24.13 2.11 -1.94
N VAL A 249 25.38 1.87 -2.34
CA VAL A 249 26.54 2.64 -1.82
C VAL A 249 26.43 4.13 -2.12
N ASN A 250 25.91 4.51 -3.29
CA ASN A 250 25.72 5.91 -3.64
C ASN A 250 24.59 6.56 -2.85
N PHE A 251 23.50 5.84 -2.58
CA PHE A 251 22.43 6.30 -1.70
C PHE A 251 22.96 6.54 -0.28
N LEU A 252 23.73 5.61 0.29
CA LEU A 252 24.33 5.78 1.62
C LEU A 252 25.22 7.03 1.68
N LYS A 253 26.07 7.23 0.66
CA LYS A 253 26.91 8.44 0.55
C LYS A 253 26.09 9.73 0.43
N GLN A 254 24.99 9.72 -0.33
CA GLN A 254 24.08 10.85 -0.49
C GLN A 254 23.53 11.33 0.87
N HIS A 255 23.33 10.40 1.80
CA HIS A 255 22.81 10.67 3.14
C HIS A 255 23.89 10.68 4.24
N ASN A 256 25.17 10.74 3.87
CA ASN A 256 26.31 10.70 4.80
C ASN A 256 26.29 9.49 5.76
N ILE A 257 25.78 8.35 5.30
CA ILE A 257 25.71 7.12 6.10
C ILE A 257 26.98 6.29 5.86
N SER A 258 27.67 5.94 6.95
CA SER A 258 28.80 5.01 6.91
C SER A 258 28.33 3.60 6.57
N THR A 259 29.10 2.86 5.78
CA THR A 259 28.83 1.43 5.51
C THR A 259 29.09 0.53 6.72
N ASN A 260 29.55 1.08 7.85
CA ASN A 260 29.67 0.36 9.12
C ASN A 260 28.50 0.65 10.08
N SER A 261 27.67 1.64 9.76
CA SER A 261 26.49 2.01 10.58
C SER A 261 25.32 1.08 10.27
N SER A 262 24.65 0.62 11.31
CA SER A 262 23.39 -0.13 11.15
C SER A 262 22.27 0.77 10.65
N ILE A 263 21.38 0.24 9.82
CA ILE A 263 20.19 0.95 9.33
C ILE A 263 18.95 0.41 10.04
N ILE A 264 18.18 1.29 10.65
CA ILE A 264 16.87 0.97 11.20
C ILE A 264 15.83 1.54 10.25
N ILE A 265 14.79 0.77 9.92
CA ILE A 265 13.72 1.24 9.04
C ILE A 265 12.37 1.24 9.75
N VAL A 266 11.55 2.24 9.45
CA VAL A 266 10.16 2.35 9.86
C VAL A 266 9.28 2.36 8.60
N PRO A 267 8.79 1.19 8.15
CA PRO A 267 8.13 1.03 6.85
C PRO A 267 6.64 1.40 6.93
N VAL A 268 6.33 2.64 7.36
CA VAL A 268 4.96 3.12 7.53
C VAL A 268 4.80 4.54 6.98
N ARG A 269 3.55 4.87 6.64
CA ARG A 269 3.09 6.22 6.27
C ARG A 269 3.12 7.15 7.50
N ILE A 270 3.27 8.46 7.27
CA ILE A 270 3.23 9.44 8.35
C ILE A 270 1.77 9.75 8.65
N PHE A 271 1.24 9.00 9.62
CA PHE A 271 -0.13 9.12 10.08
C PHE A 271 -0.19 8.74 11.56
N ARG A 272 -0.93 9.48 12.39
CA ARG A 272 -0.82 9.38 13.85
C ARG A 272 -0.96 7.96 14.41
N VAL A 273 -1.86 7.15 13.83
CA VAL A 273 -2.10 5.77 14.30
C VAL A 273 -0.89 4.84 14.11
N LYS A 274 0.09 5.21 13.27
CA LYS A 274 1.29 4.41 13.00
C LYS A 274 2.35 4.51 14.09
N GLY A 275 2.20 5.44 15.04
CA GLY A 275 3.02 5.54 16.24
C GLY A 275 4.53 5.70 15.97
N ILE A 276 4.91 6.49 14.97
CA ILE A 276 6.30 6.78 14.63
C ILE A 276 7.05 7.42 15.81
N GLU A 277 6.36 8.17 16.67
CA GLU A 277 6.94 8.75 17.89
C GLU A 277 7.54 7.70 18.83
N ILE A 278 6.92 6.50 18.88
CA ILE A 278 7.40 5.38 19.68
C ILE A 278 8.69 4.81 19.06
N SER A 279 8.76 4.74 17.73
CA SER A 279 9.97 4.34 17.01
C SER A 279 11.13 5.31 17.24
N ILE A 280 10.85 6.63 17.28
CA ILE A 280 11.84 7.67 17.57
C ILE A 280 12.39 7.51 19.00
N ASP A 281 11.53 7.27 20.00
CA ASP A 281 11.96 7.07 21.38
C ASP A 281 12.84 5.84 21.56
N ILE A 282 12.48 4.71 20.93
CA ILE A 282 13.32 3.49 20.92
C ILE A 282 14.65 3.76 20.23
N PHE A 283 14.63 4.43 19.08
CA PHE A 283 15.83 4.73 18.32
C PHE A 283 16.79 5.65 19.10
N ASN A 284 16.27 6.65 19.81
CA ASN A 284 17.06 7.50 20.70
C ASN A 284 17.79 6.66 21.78
N SER A 285 17.07 5.76 22.45
CA SER A 285 17.66 4.85 23.43
C SER A 285 18.71 3.93 22.79
N LEU A 286 18.44 3.38 21.60
CA LEU A 286 19.38 2.55 20.86
C LEU A 286 20.67 3.32 20.54
N LEU A 287 20.53 4.56 20.08
CA LEU A 287 21.63 5.43 19.71
C LEU A 287 22.53 5.74 20.92
N ASN A 288 21.95 5.94 22.10
CA ASN A 288 22.70 6.09 23.35
C ASN A 288 23.48 4.82 23.70
N ILE A 289 22.88 3.63 23.55
CA ILE A 289 23.57 2.35 23.78
C ILE A 289 24.77 2.20 22.83
N TYR A 290 24.64 2.54 21.54
CA TYR A 290 25.76 2.52 20.59
C TYR A 290 26.89 3.48 20.99
N LYS A 291 26.55 4.71 21.41
CA LYS A 291 27.52 5.70 21.89
C LYS A 291 28.27 5.21 23.13
N GLU A 292 27.56 4.64 24.11
CA GLU A 292 28.16 4.08 25.34
C GLU A 292 29.13 2.92 25.04
N ASN A 293 28.85 2.16 23.99
CA ASN A 293 29.71 1.06 23.52
C ASN A 293 30.82 1.50 22.54
N ASN A 294 30.97 2.81 22.26
CA ASN A 294 31.91 3.35 21.27
C ASN A 294 31.78 2.70 19.88
N LEU A 295 30.54 2.46 19.43
CA LEU A 295 30.24 1.90 18.12
C LEU A 295 29.75 3.00 17.16
N ASP A 296 29.90 2.75 15.85
CA ASP A 296 29.31 3.61 14.81
C ASP A 296 27.79 3.66 15.00
N THR A 297 27.24 4.86 15.15
CA THR A 297 25.82 5.02 15.47
C THR A 297 24.92 4.60 14.32
N PRO A 298 23.76 3.99 14.60
CA PRO A 298 22.81 3.62 13.58
C PRO A 298 22.11 4.86 12.99
N LYS A 299 21.45 4.69 11.84
CA LYS A 299 20.55 5.68 11.23
C LYS A 299 19.13 5.15 11.14
N LEU A 300 18.14 6.02 11.31
CA LEU A 300 16.72 5.68 11.16
C LEU A 300 16.18 6.22 9.83
N LEU A 301 15.61 5.35 9.01
CA LEU A 301 14.94 5.72 7.76
C LEU A 301 13.42 5.55 7.94
N ILE A 302 12.66 6.64 7.75
CA ILE A 302 11.20 6.65 7.88
C ILE A 302 10.60 6.81 6.49
N PHE A 303 9.69 5.90 6.11
CA PHE A 303 9.23 5.77 4.72
C PHE A 303 8.21 6.83 4.31
N GLY A 304 7.34 7.29 5.21
CA GLY A 304 6.20 8.11 4.85
C GLY A 304 6.50 9.55 4.43
N ASN A 305 5.50 10.21 3.85
CA ASN A 305 5.56 11.61 3.37
C ASN A 305 5.21 12.60 4.48
N MET A 306 6.06 13.60 4.73
CA MET A 306 5.79 14.64 5.72
C MET A 306 4.57 15.51 5.42
N ASN A 307 4.06 15.49 4.17
CA ASN A 307 2.86 16.23 3.76
C ASN A 307 1.55 15.46 3.95
N GLU A 308 1.60 14.19 4.34
CA GLU A 308 0.41 13.34 4.45
C GLU A 308 -0.49 13.72 5.63
N ASP A 309 0.12 13.94 6.80
CA ASP A 309 -0.53 14.47 8.01
C ASP A 309 0.38 15.58 8.58
N PRO A 310 0.22 16.84 8.10
CA PRO A 310 1.13 17.93 8.47
C PRO A 310 1.17 18.23 9.97
N GLU A 311 0.05 18.04 10.70
CA GLU A 311 0.02 18.26 12.14
C GLU A 311 0.86 17.21 12.87
N TYR A 312 0.70 15.94 12.49
CA TYR A 312 1.51 14.87 13.07
C TYR A 312 2.97 14.93 12.62
N ALA A 313 3.24 15.28 11.36
CA ALA A 313 4.59 15.50 10.86
C ALA A 313 5.32 16.62 11.62
N TYR A 314 4.62 17.72 11.93
CA TYR A 314 5.15 18.78 12.79
C TYR A 314 5.49 18.26 14.19
N TYR A 315 4.59 17.49 14.80
CA TYR A 315 4.82 16.85 16.10
C TYR A 315 6.07 15.93 16.10
N LEU A 316 6.24 15.11 15.06
CA LEU A 316 7.43 14.26 14.92
C LEU A 316 8.71 15.09 14.78
N THR A 317 8.66 16.17 13.99
CA THR A 317 9.81 17.08 13.80
C THR A 317 10.21 17.73 15.12
N GLU A 318 9.25 18.24 15.90
CA GLU A 318 9.53 18.79 17.25
C GLU A 318 10.18 17.75 18.17
N GLN A 319 9.74 16.49 18.12
CA GLN A 319 10.34 15.41 18.91
C GLN A 319 11.80 15.13 18.48
N VAL A 320 12.07 15.07 17.17
CA VAL A 320 13.43 14.90 16.62
C VAL A 320 14.35 16.04 17.07
N ASP A 321 13.86 17.28 17.03
CA ASP A 321 14.59 18.46 17.49
C ASP A 321 14.89 18.41 18.99
N LEU A 322 13.88 18.12 19.82
CA LEU A 322 14.02 18.02 21.27
C LEU A 322 15.03 16.94 21.68
N LEU A 323 15.08 15.83 20.95
CA LEU A 323 16.01 14.72 21.18
C LEU A 323 17.37 14.92 20.49
N ASN A 324 17.55 15.98 19.70
CA ASN A 324 18.75 16.27 18.91
C ASN A 324 19.11 15.15 17.92
N LEU A 325 18.12 14.60 17.22
CA LEU A 325 18.27 13.45 16.31
C LEU A 325 18.30 13.83 14.81
N ASN A 326 18.40 15.13 14.50
CA ASN A 326 18.34 15.67 13.13
C ASN A 326 19.36 15.07 12.16
N GLU A 327 20.54 14.68 12.65
CA GLU A 327 21.58 14.07 11.82
C GLU A 327 21.43 12.54 11.72
N ASP A 328 20.58 11.93 12.54
CA ASP A 328 20.47 10.48 12.71
C ASP A 328 19.16 9.90 12.15
N ILE A 329 18.14 10.74 11.98
CA ILE A 329 16.84 10.38 11.41
C ILE A 329 16.69 11.01 10.02
N ILE A 330 16.30 10.20 9.06
CA ILE A 330 16.05 10.61 7.68
C ILE A 330 14.60 10.24 7.34
N PHE A 331 13.77 11.27 7.17
CA PHE A 331 12.48 11.14 6.50
C PHE A 331 12.75 11.01 5.00
N LEU A 332 12.32 9.89 4.40
CA LEU A 332 12.56 9.61 2.99
C LEU A 332 11.61 10.40 2.07
N ASP A 333 10.54 10.96 2.64
CA ASP A 333 9.47 11.64 1.91
C ASP A 333 8.93 10.77 0.77
N GLU A 334 8.43 9.60 1.16
CA GLU A 334 7.95 8.50 0.32
C GLU A 334 9.01 7.48 -0.12
N VAL A 335 8.53 6.26 -0.41
CA VAL A 335 9.32 5.19 -1.01
C VAL A 335 8.72 4.86 -2.38
N PRO A 336 9.47 5.04 -3.48
CA PRO A 336 8.96 4.79 -4.82
C PRO A 336 8.70 3.30 -5.05
N LEU A 337 7.85 3.00 -6.03
CA LEU A 337 7.59 1.63 -6.47
C LEU A 337 8.79 0.98 -7.17
N GLN A 338 9.69 1.80 -7.73
CA GLN A 338 10.91 1.34 -8.39
C GLN A 338 12.06 2.29 -8.06
N THR A 339 13.21 1.74 -7.69
CA THR A 339 14.44 2.51 -7.51
C THR A 339 14.79 3.31 -8.75
N TYR A 340 15.07 4.59 -8.57
CA TYR A 340 15.41 5.49 -9.67
C TYR A 340 16.38 6.58 -9.27
N LYS A 341 16.95 7.24 -10.29
CA LYS A 341 17.79 8.42 -10.13
C LYS A 341 17.07 9.63 -10.70
N ASN A 342 16.87 10.66 -9.88
CA ASN A 342 16.18 11.87 -10.31
C ASN A 342 17.08 12.77 -11.19
N ARG A 343 16.51 13.89 -11.66
CA ARG A 343 17.22 14.88 -12.51
C ARG A 343 18.42 15.53 -11.80
N ASP A 344 18.40 15.62 -10.48
CA ASP A 344 19.49 16.16 -9.65
C ASP A 344 20.57 15.13 -9.31
N ASN A 345 20.56 13.97 -9.97
CA ASN A 345 21.47 12.85 -9.69
C ASN A 345 21.33 12.26 -8.28
N LYS A 346 20.18 12.44 -7.61
CA LYS A 346 19.88 11.80 -6.34
C LYS A 346 19.21 10.45 -6.55
N TRP A 347 19.63 9.45 -5.77
CA TRP A 347 19.02 8.13 -5.74
C TRP A 347 17.83 8.12 -4.78
N TYR A 348 16.74 7.51 -5.25
CA TYR A 348 15.56 7.16 -4.47
C TYR A 348 15.40 5.66 -4.57
N LEU A 349 15.45 4.97 -3.43
CA LEU A 349 15.40 3.52 -3.37
C LEU A 349 13.98 3.06 -3.08
N ASP A 350 13.53 2.01 -3.77
CA ASP A 350 12.28 1.33 -3.43
C ASP A 350 12.40 0.49 -2.15
N GLU A 351 11.28 -0.07 -1.71
CA GLU A 351 11.18 -0.90 -0.51
C GLU A 351 12.17 -2.09 -0.52
N ILE A 352 12.41 -2.71 -1.68
CA ILE A 352 13.27 -3.89 -1.79
C ILE A 352 14.73 -3.47 -1.56
N ASP A 353 15.18 -2.42 -2.23
CA ASP A 353 16.55 -1.91 -2.07
C ASP A 353 16.78 -1.36 -0.65
N LEU A 354 15.77 -0.74 -0.02
CA LEU A 354 15.82 -0.32 1.38
C LEU A 354 15.93 -1.50 2.35
N LEU A 355 15.26 -2.62 2.08
CA LEU A 355 15.39 -3.84 2.87
C LEU A 355 16.74 -4.52 2.64
N ILE A 356 17.30 -4.48 1.42
CA ILE A 356 18.63 -4.98 1.12
C ILE A 356 19.69 -4.21 1.92
N ILE A 357 19.67 -2.87 1.92
CA ILE A 357 20.64 -2.10 2.73
C ILE A 357 20.47 -2.39 4.21
N CYS A 358 19.23 -2.53 4.69
CA CYS A 358 18.94 -2.83 6.07
C CYS A 358 19.55 -4.19 6.45
N HIS A 359 19.36 -5.22 5.63
CA HIS A 359 19.95 -6.53 5.86
C HIS A 359 21.48 -6.51 5.86
N VAL A 360 22.08 -5.96 4.81
CA VAL A 360 23.55 -5.98 4.61
C VAL A 360 24.27 -5.21 5.71
N LEU A 361 23.67 -4.12 6.20
CA LEU A 361 24.21 -3.31 7.28
C LEU A 361 23.76 -3.78 8.66
N SER A 362 23.24 -5.01 8.78
CA SER A 362 22.83 -5.63 10.05
C SER A 362 21.83 -4.76 10.84
N GLY A 363 20.85 -4.25 10.12
CA GLY A 363 19.80 -3.38 10.62
C GLY A 363 18.65 -4.09 11.31
N ALA A 364 17.55 -3.37 11.46
CA ALA A 364 16.29 -3.90 11.97
C ALA A 364 15.08 -3.09 11.50
N VAL A 365 13.89 -3.66 11.72
CA VAL A 365 12.60 -3.01 11.42
C VAL A 365 11.90 -2.63 12.72
N LEU A 366 11.41 -1.39 12.80
CA LEU A 366 10.49 -0.95 13.84
C LEU A 366 9.08 -0.84 13.25
N PHE A 367 8.10 -1.47 13.90
CA PHE A 367 6.69 -1.34 13.55
C PHE A 367 5.88 -1.09 14.83
N THR A 368 5.60 0.18 15.11
CA THR A 368 5.14 0.60 16.44
C THR A 368 3.78 1.33 16.40
N PRO A 369 2.70 0.75 15.87
CA PRO A 369 1.37 1.36 15.96
C PRO A 369 1.04 1.74 17.41
N ASN A 370 0.41 2.91 17.60
CA ASN A 370 0.07 3.44 18.93
C ASN A 370 -1.38 3.17 19.35
N VAL A 371 -2.16 2.46 18.52
CA VAL A 371 -3.49 1.95 18.86
C VAL A 371 -3.60 0.46 18.55
N GLU A 372 -4.49 -0.26 19.22
CA GLU A 372 -4.62 -1.72 19.06
C GLU A 372 -5.29 -2.10 17.72
N ASN A 373 -6.19 -1.26 17.21
CA ASN A 373 -6.93 -1.48 15.97
C ASN A 373 -6.23 -0.79 14.78
N VAL A 374 -4.94 -1.05 14.56
CA VAL A 374 -4.21 -0.55 13.39
C VAL A 374 -4.08 -1.65 12.35
N GLU A 375 -4.68 -1.38 11.18
CA GLU A 375 -4.60 -2.23 9.98
C GLU A 375 -5.19 -3.65 10.11
N SER A 376 -5.43 -4.27 8.96
CA SER A 376 -5.91 -5.65 8.86
C SER A 376 -4.80 -6.69 8.99
N VAL A 377 -3.53 -6.34 8.72
CA VAL A 377 -2.39 -7.28 8.77
C VAL A 377 -1.12 -6.67 9.37
N GLY A 378 -0.76 -5.43 9.00
CA GLY A 378 0.53 -4.84 9.36
C GLY A 378 1.71 -5.45 8.62
N LEU A 379 2.17 -4.84 7.52
CA LEU A 379 3.20 -5.43 6.66
C LEU A 379 4.64 -5.32 7.23
N GLY A 380 4.90 -4.43 8.19
CA GLY A 380 6.24 -4.25 8.77
C GLY A 380 6.91 -5.54 9.24
N PRO A 381 6.24 -6.36 10.10
CA PRO A 381 6.76 -7.66 10.51
C PRO A 381 6.97 -8.63 9.33
N ALA A 382 6.05 -8.68 8.36
CA ALA A 382 6.21 -9.51 7.17
C ALA A 382 7.46 -9.13 6.37
N LEU A 383 7.70 -7.83 6.15
CA LEU A 383 8.88 -7.30 5.46
C LEU A 383 10.18 -7.63 6.20
N ALA A 384 10.19 -7.50 7.52
CA ALA A 384 11.33 -7.89 8.35
C ALA A 384 11.65 -9.39 8.20
N ALA A 385 10.62 -10.24 8.25
CA ALA A 385 10.80 -11.68 8.16
C ALA A 385 11.34 -12.14 6.80
N ILE A 386 10.80 -11.63 5.69
CA ILE A 386 11.28 -12.02 4.34
C ILE A 386 12.72 -11.56 4.07
N ALA A 387 13.10 -10.40 4.63
CA ALA A 387 14.46 -9.85 4.58
C ALA A 387 15.40 -10.53 5.58
N GLY A 388 14.88 -11.34 6.51
CA GLY A 388 15.67 -11.98 7.56
C GLY A 388 16.26 -10.95 8.53
N LEU A 389 15.44 -10.03 9.02
CA LEU A 389 15.82 -8.92 9.89
C LEU A 389 15.19 -9.05 11.29
N PRO A 390 15.90 -8.62 12.36
CA PRO A 390 15.29 -8.33 13.64
C PRO A 390 14.12 -7.35 13.50
N CYS A 391 13.09 -7.54 14.33
CA CYS A 391 11.89 -6.71 14.30
C CYS A 391 11.43 -6.40 15.73
N ALA A 392 11.15 -5.12 15.99
CA ALA A 392 10.51 -4.68 17.22
C ALA A 392 9.10 -4.17 16.93
N VAL A 393 8.13 -4.64 17.71
CA VAL A 393 6.70 -4.49 17.42
C VAL A 393 5.93 -4.11 18.68
N THR A 394 5.06 -3.10 18.61
CA THR A 394 4.02 -2.89 19.62
C THR A 394 2.87 -3.86 19.37
N GLU A 395 2.26 -4.42 20.41
CA GLU A 395 1.12 -5.34 20.20
C GLU A 395 -0.09 -4.59 19.62
N TYR A 396 -0.68 -5.18 18.57
CA TYR A 396 -1.95 -4.75 17.95
C TYR A 396 -2.79 -5.99 17.65
N SER A 397 -4.11 -5.83 17.50
CA SER A 397 -5.05 -6.96 17.44
C SER A 397 -4.74 -7.92 16.29
N ALA A 398 -4.50 -7.38 15.09
CA ALA A 398 -4.18 -8.18 13.90
C ALA A 398 -2.83 -8.91 14.01
N PHE A 399 -1.88 -8.42 14.82
CA PHE A 399 -0.59 -9.08 14.99
C PHE A 399 -0.75 -10.50 15.55
N THR A 400 -1.53 -10.61 16.62
CA THR A 400 -1.75 -11.88 17.33
C THR A 400 -2.56 -12.85 16.46
N GLU A 401 -3.52 -12.34 15.70
CA GLU A 401 -4.34 -13.15 14.81
C GLU A 401 -3.54 -13.70 13.61
N PHE A 402 -2.72 -12.85 13.00
CA PHE A 402 -2.05 -13.17 11.75
C PHE A 402 -0.70 -13.89 11.97
N TYR A 403 0.19 -13.30 12.75
CA TYR A 403 1.54 -13.81 13.01
C TYR A 403 1.58 -14.76 14.20
N GLY A 404 0.80 -14.48 15.25
CA GLY A 404 0.70 -15.34 16.43
C GLY A 404 1.95 -15.38 17.31
N SER A 405 1.87 -16.17 18.38
CA SER A 405 2.93 -16.29 19.40
C SER A 405 4.22 -16.98 18.90
N GLU A 406 4.16 -17.61 17.73
CA GLU A 406 5.30 -18.26 17.08
C GLU A 406 6.27 -17.26 16.44
N TYR A 407 5.82 -16.02 16.20
CA TYR A 407 6.64 -14.98 15.58
C TYR A 407 7.64 -14.39 16.60
N HIS A 408 8.93 -14.59 16.34
CA HIS A 408 10.01 -14.06 17.18
C HIS A 408 10.21 -12.56 16.93
N HIS A 409 9.92 -11.74 17.94
CA HIS A 409 10.09 -10.29 17.87
C HIS A 409 10.49 -9.73 19.23
N ILE A 410 10.94 -8.48 19.21
CA ILE A 410 11.13 -7.68 20.41
C ILE A 410 9.82 -6.98 20.71
N LYS A 411 9.21 -7.33 21.84
CA LYS A 411 7.98 -6.67 22.29
C LYS A 411 8.29 -5.25 22.72
N VAL A 412 7.58 -4.28 22.13
CA VAL A 412 7.70 -2.87 22.46
C VAL A 412 6.60 -2.50 23.44
N MET A 413 7.02 -1.97 24.59
CA MET A 413 6.16 -1.28 25.54
C MET A 413 6.45 0.22 25.40
N PRO A 414 5.49 1.06 24.94
CA PRO A 414 5.77 2.47 24.65
C PRO A 414 6.28 3.28 25.85
N ASP A 415 5.92 2.89 27.08
CA ASP A 415 6.40 3.49 28.33
C ASP A 415 7.82 3.04 28.72
N ARG A 416 8.42 2.09 27.99
CA ARG A 416 9.74 1.50 28.27
C ARG A 416 10.61 1.36 27.02
N PRO A 417 10.88 2.44 26.27
CA PRO A 417 11.65 2.37 25.02
C PRO A 417 13.06 1.81 25.20
N THR A 418 13.69 2.03 26.35
CA THR A 418 15.05 1.54 26.66
C THR A 418 15.14 0.01 26.73
N GLU A 419 14.12 -0.68 27.25
CA GLU A 419 14.13 -2.15 27.34
C GLU A 419 14.06 -2.79 25.94
N ALA A 420 13.23 -2.22 25.06
CA ALA A 420 13.16 -2.64 23.66
C ALA A 420 14.45 -2.32 22.91
N ALA A 421 15.02 -1.13 23.12
CA ALA A 421 16.28 -0.73 22.49
C ALA A 421 17.46 -1.63 22.87
N GLN A 422 17.55 -2.06 24.14
CA GLN A 422 18.58 -2.98 24.59
C GLN A 422 18.47 -4.36 23.92
N GLN A 423 17.27 -4.94 23.86
CA GLN A 423 17.06 -6.22 23.17
C GLN A 423 17.32 -6.10 21.67
N LEU A 424 16.94 -4.97 21.06
CA LEU A 424 17.19 -4.68 19.66
C LEU A 424 18.69 -4.58 19.36
N PHE A 425 19.45 -3.88 20.22
CA PHE A 425 20.91 -3.82 20.15
C PHE A 425 21.52 -5.22 20.17
N GLU A 426 21.11 -6.07 21.11
CA GLU A 426 21.59 -7.44 21.23
C GLU A 426 21.30 -8.25 19.96
N TRP A 427 20.07 -8.23 19.47
CA TRP A 427 19.69 -9.00 18.27
C TRP A 427 20.43 -8.51 17.02
N ILE A 428 20.63 -7.19 16.87
CA ILE A 428 21.43 -6.61 15.79
C ILE A 428 22.88 -7.11 15.87
N ARG A 429 23.50 -7.09 17.06
CA ARG A 429 24.88 -7.56 17.25
C ARG A 429 25.03 -9.06 16.97
N MET A 430 24.10 -9.87 17.46
CA MET A 430 24.04 -11.31 17.18
C MET A 430 23.91 -11.56 15.67
N HIS A 431 23.05 -10.79 14.99
CA HIS A 431 22.84 -10.91 13.54
C HIS A 431 24.10 -10.54 12.76
N ALA A 432 24.75 -9.43 13.13
CA ALA A 432 25.96 -8.93 12.48
C ALA A 432 27.14 -9.92 12.52
N ILE A 433 27.28 -10.68 13.60
CA ILE A 433 28.34 -11.69 13.73
C ILE A 433 27.91 -13.10 13.27
N GLY A 434 26.68 -13.25 12.80
CA GLY A 434 26.14 -14.51 12.30
C GLY A 434 25.89 -15.55 13.39
N GLU A 435 25.44 -15.14 14.58
CA GLU A 435 25.12 -16.08 15.65
C GLU A 435 24.00 -17.04 15.25
N LEU A 436 24.19 -18.32 15.58
CA LEU A 436 23.28 -19.39 15.19
C LEU A 436 21.87 -19.20 15.77
N GLU A 437 21.77 -18.74 17.02
CA GLU A 437 20.48 -18.61 17.70
C GLU A 437 19.56 -17.60 17.01
N ILE A 438 20.05 -16.39 16.73
CA ILE A 438 19.27 -15.39 16.00
C ILE A 438 18.99 -15.85 14.57
N GLY A 439 19.95 -16.51 13.91
CA GLY A 439 19.76 -17.07 12.57
C GLY A 439 18.60 -18.07 12.51
N ILE A 440 18.46 -18.94 13.50
CA ILE A 440 17.34 -19.89 13.62
C ILE A 440 16.01 -19.14 13.81
N ARG A 441 15.97 -18.13 14.70
CA ARG A 441 14.75 -17.34 14.95
C ARG A 441 14.28 -16.61 13.69
N LEU A 442 15.18 -15.93 12.99
CA LEU A 442 14.86 -15.17 11.77
C LEU A 442 14.45 -16.09 10.61
N ALA A 443 15.10 -17.26 10.47
CA ALA A 443 14.69 -18.27 9.49
C ALA A 443 13.30 -18.85 9.79
N SER A 444 12.97 -19.05 11.08
CA SER A 444 11.65 -19.47 11.53
C SER A 444 10.58 -18.44 11.14
N ASN A 445 10.82 -17.15 11.44
CA ASN A 445 9.93 -16.06 11.03
C ASN A 445 9.71 -16.03 9.53
N LYS A 446 10.80 -16.14 8.73
CA LYS A 446 10.71 -16.16 7.26
C LYS A 446 9.82 -17.29 6.77
N LYS A 447 9.98 -18.50 7.30
CA LYS A 447 9.18 -19.67 6.93
C LYS A 447 7.71 -19.49 7.31
N LEU A 448 7.44 -18.99 8.52
CA LEU A 448 6.09 -18.70 9.00
C LEU A 448 5.39 -17.69 8.07
N VAL A 449 6.06 -16.58 7.77
CA VAL A 449 5.53 -15.52 6.90
C VAL A 449 5.33 -16.03 5.47
N GLN A 450 6.24 -16.81 4.90
CA GLN A 450 6.05 -17.41 3.58
C GLN A 450 4.83 -18.35 3.52
N ALA A 451 4.49 -19.04 4.61
CA ALA A 451 3.28 -19.86 4.67
C ALA A 451 1.99 -19.02 4.77
N LYS A 452 2.08 -17.81 5.34
CA LYS A 452 0.96 -16.87 5.50
C LYS A 452 0.71 -15.97 4.29
N PHE A 453 1.75 -15.74 3.47
CA PHE A 453 1.69 -15.02 2.20
C PHE A 453 2.09 -15.94 1.03
N PRO A 454 1.30 -17.00 0.75
CA PRO A 454 1.61 -17.95 -0.30
C PRO A 454 1.54 -17.31 -1.69
N LYS A 455 2.37 -17.78 -2.62
CA LYS A 455 2.34 -17.32 -4.02
C LYS A 455 1.32 -18.09 -4.85
N GLU A 456 1.01 -19.31 -4.43
CA GLU A 456 0.20 -20.28 -5.15
C GLU A 456 -1.20 -19.74 -5.53
N PRO A 457 -1.94 -19.02 -4.66
CA PRO A 457 -3.24 -18.45 -5.03
C PRO A 457 -3.15 -17.47 -6.21
N TRP A 458 -2.09 -16.65 -6.26
CA TRP A 458 -1.83 -15.73 -7.37
C TRP A 458 -1.46 -16.46 -8.65
N GLU A 459 -0.66 -17.52 -8.55
CA GLU A 459 -0.29 -18.35 -9.70
C GLU A 459 -1.51 -19.05 -10.31
N GLU A 460 -2.36 -19.64 -9.47
CA GLU A 460 -3.61 -20.27 -9.90
C GLU A 460 -4.57 -19.24 -10.50
N PHE A 461 -4.76 -18.10 -9.84
CA PHE A 461 -5.62 -17.03 -10.34
C PHE A 461 -5.15 -16.55 -11.72
N THR A 462 -3.87 -16.21 -11.84
CA THR A 462 -3.28 -15.76 -13.11
C THR A 462 -3.39 -16.82 -14.21
N TYR A 463 -3.22 -18.11 -13.87
CA TYR A 463 -3.42 -19.21 -14.80
C TYR A 463 -4.88 -19.28 -15.27
N ARG A 464 -5.86 -19.10 -14.37
CA ARG A 464 -7.29 -19.06 -14.71
C ARG A 464 -7.59 -17.90 -15.67
N LEU A 465 -6.98 -16.72 -15.46
CA LEU A 465 -7.14 -15.55 -16.35
C LEU A 465 -6.59 -15.77 -17.76
N GLN A 466 -5.63 -16.68 -17.98
CA GLN A 466 -5.10 -16.97 -19.32
C GLN A 466 -5.97 -17.92 -20.14
N HIS A 467 -6.86 -18.66 -19.48
CA HIS A 467 -7.64 -19.77 -20.06
C HIS A 467 -9.15 -19.54 -20.03
N ARG A 468 -9.57 -18.36 -19.57
CA ARG A 468 -10.93 -17.84 -19.57
C ARG A 468 -10.87 -16.42 -20.06
#